data_AF-A0A818SVH3-F1
#
_entry.id   AF-A0A818SVH3-F1
#
_cell.length_a   1.000
_cell.length_b   1.000
_cell.length_c   1.000
_cell.angle_alpha   90.00
_cell.angle_beta   90.00
_cell.angle_gamma   90.00
#
_symmetry.space_group_name_H-M   'P 1'
#
loop_
_entity.id
_entity.type
_entity.pdbx_description
1 polymer ?
#
loop_
_entity_poly.entity_id
_entity_poly.type
_entity_poly.pdbx_seq_one_letter_code
_entity_poly.pdbx_strand_id
1 'polypeptide(L)'
;RDRKILEEFVSLFELFNEATVLTQGESYATASLVAPTVLGILFDLEHELNSSTLILVSLCKTLISSRKARFSGLPRQFEIDVPNNSYCMSERFADAIFIISPLLDPRFKLLWLNNLDTVVKMRVLEKIRTAFVRFFSKLTFYTAHNVGADTSNTTESTDAFVGTKDNDSSTKRKSLFPYFNETKRITSDDKSKILMELDAYLCEESCEEDLLFSKKHIYPRLYQLALKYLTVPATLAPFERVFSQSGFLMRPHRASLTAKNVCVLSFLKWDECGCG
;
A
#
# COMPACT_ATOMS: atom_id res chain seq x y z
N ARG A 1 8.38 1.03 44.86
CA ARG A 1 8.64 2.01 43.79
C ARG A 1 8.93 1.29 42.49
N ASP A 2 9.88 0.36 42.48
CA ASP A 2 10.31 -0.37 41.27
C ASP A 2 9.22 -1.24 40.64
N ARG A 3 8.37 -1.87 41.47
CA ARG A 3 7.20 -2.61 40.97
C ARG A 3 6.25 -1.73 40.13
N LYS A 4 5.98 -0.49 40.56
CA LYS A 4 5.11 0.44 39.81
C LYS A 4 5.75 0.87 38.49
N ILE A 5 7.07 1.06 38.50
CA ILE A 5 7.84 1.35 37.28
C ILE A 5 7.76 0.19 36.29
N LEU A 6 7.88 -1.06 36.77
CA LEU A 6 7.77 -2.25 35.94
C LEU A 6 6.34 -2.43 35.41
N GLU A 7 5.31 -2.23 36.23
CA GLU A 7 3.91 -2.30 35.80
C GLU A 7 3.62 -1.27 34.69
N GLU A 8 4.09 -0.03 34.84
CA GLU A 8 3.97 1.01 33.82
C GLU A 8 4.78 0.70 32.56
N PHE A 9 5.99 0.14 32.72
CA PHE A 9 6.80 -0.30 31.58
C PHE A 9 6.10 -1.38 30.77
N VAL A 10 5.53 -2.40 31.43
CA VAL A 10 4.80 -3.46 30.76
C VAL A 10 3.57 -2.90 30.03
N SER A 11 2.80 -2.04 30.69
CA SER A 11 1.65 -1.36 30.10
C SER A 11 2.04 -0.57 28.84
N LEU A 12 3.14 0.19 28.89
CA LEU A 12 3.63 1.01 27.77
C LEU A 12 4.00 0.15 26.55
N PHE A 13 4.59 -1.02 26.78
CA PHE A 13 5.04 -1.93 25.72
C PHE A 13 3.94 -2.89 25.23
N GLU A 14 2.80 -2.97 25.91
CA GLU A 14 1.67 -3.82 25.51
C GLU A 14 1.15 -3.44 24.12
N LEU A 15 0.99 -2.14 23.85
CA LEU A 15 0.59 -1.62 22.54
C LEU A 15 1.60 -1.97 21.43
N PHE A 16 2.90 -2.00 21.75
CA PHE A 16 3.93 -2.41 20.80
C PHE A 16 3.88 -3.91 20.51
N ASN A 17 3.60 -4.72 21.54
CA ASN A 17 3.41 -6.15 21.39
C ASN A 17 2.18 -6.43 20.52
N GLU A 18 1.06 -5.77 20.79
CA GLU A 18 -0.17 -5.90 20.00
C GLU A 18 0.06 -5.54 18.52
N ALA A 19 0.67 -4.38 18.24
CA ALA A 19 0.99 -4.00 16.86
C ALA A 19 1.96 -4.97 16.17
N THR A 20 2.89 -5.57 16.93
CA THR A 20 3.80 -6.59 16.39
C THR A 20 3.03 -7.86 16.02
N VAL A 21 2.16 -8.36 16.90
CA VAL A 21 1.33 -9.54 16.64
C VAL A 21 0.42 -9.30 15.43
N LEU A 22 -0.23 -8.14 15.37
CA LEU A 22 -1.12 -7.77 14.27
C LEU A 22 -0.38 -7.67 12.93
N THR A 23 0.75 -6.97 12.88
CA THR A 23 1.48 -6.79 11.60
C THR A 23 2.23 -8.03 11.12
N GLN A 24 2.30 -9.09 11.95
CA GLN A 24 2.92 -10.37 11.62
C GLN A 24 1.89 -11.46 11.27
N GLY A 25 0.59 -11.12 11.18
CA GLY A 25 -0.46 -12.04 10.76
C GLY A 25 -0.28 -12.57 9.33
N GLU A 26 -0.90 -13.71 9.04
CA GLU A 26 -0.90 -14.37 7.73
C GLU A 26 -2.30 -14.54 7.14
N SER A 27 -3.34 -14.52 7.98
CA SER A 27 -4.74 -14.80 7.57
C SER A 27 -5.54 -13.56 7.18
N TYR A 28 -4.91 -12.39 7.18
CA TYR A 28 -5.56 -11.10 6.92
C TYR A 28 -4.57 -10.12 6.27
N ALA A 29 -5.10 -9.05 5.67
CA ALA A 29 -4.29 -8.04 5.02
C ALA A 29 -3.46 -7.25 6.04
N THR A 30 -2.16 -7.51 6.14
CA THR A 30 -1.33 -6.85 7.16
C THR A 30 -0.83 -5.46 6.75
N ALA A 31 -0.68 -5.17 5.45
CA ALA A 31 -0.27 -3.85 4.98
C ALA A 31 -1.24 -2.73 5.39
N SER A 32 -2.54 -3.02 5.49
CA SER A 32 -3.55 -2.06 5.95
C SER A 32 -3.41 -1.69 7.43
N LEU A 33 -2.72 -2.51 8.23
CA LEU A 33 -2.53 -2.29 9.67
C LEU A 33 -1.34 -1.38 9.97
N VAL A 34 -0.40 -1.23 9.04
CA VAL A 34 0.86 -0.52 9.31
C VAL A 34 0.61 0.94 9.70
N ALA A 35 -0.15 1.70 8.89
CA ALA A 35 -0.37 3.11 9.21
C ALA A 35 -1.27 3.34 10.43
N PRO A 36 -2.40 2.62 10.59
CA PRO A 36 -3.22 2.69 11.80
C PRO A 36 -2.45 2.37 13.08
N THR A 37 -1.66 1.29 13.10
CA THR A 37 -0.85 0.95 14.29
C THR A 37 0.29 1.95 14.52
N VAL A 38 0.90 2.47 13.45
CA VAL A 38 1.96 3.48 13.57
C VAL A 38 1.43 4.80 14.13
N LEU A 39 0.28 5.28 13.67
CA LEU A 39 -0.31 6.51 14.18
C LEU A 39 -1.01 6.31 15.53
N GLY A 40 -1.72 5.20 15.73
CA GLY A 40 -2.47 4.91 16.95
C GLY A 40 -1.58 4.97 18.19
N ILE A 41 -0.51 4.18 18.21
CA ILE A 41 0.43 4.21 19.34
C ILE A 41 1.15 5.58 19.44
N LEU A 42 1.34 6.33 18.33
CA LEU A 42 1.91 7.68 18.43
C LEU A 42 0.98 8.63 19.19
N PHE A 43 -0.32 8.61 18.86
CA PHE A 43 -1.33 9.42 19.52
C PHE A 43 -1.54 8.99 20.97
N ASP A 44 -1.54 7.68 21.26
CA ASP A 44 -1.63 7.17 22.63
C ASP A 44 -0.45 7.66 23.48
N LEU A 45 0.78 7.55 22.99
CA LEU A 45 1.96 8.05 23.71
C LEU A 45 1.89 9.56 23.95
N GLU A 46 1.44 10.35 22.96
CA GLU A 46 1.25 11.79 23.10
C GLU A 46 0.16 12.12 24.13
N HIS A 47 -0.94 11.35 24.15
CA HIS A 47 -2.02 11.50 25.11
C HIS A 47 -1.58 11.17 26.55
N GLU A 48 -0.85 10.06 26.73
CA GLU A 48 -0.31 9.68 28.04
C GLU A 48 0.67 10.73 28.57
N LEU A 49 1.54 11.27 27.71
CA LEU A 49 2.48 12.32 28.09
C LEU A 49 1.78 13.58 28.61
N ASN A 50 0.63 13.93 28.01
CA ASN A 50 -0.17 15.09 28.41
C ASN A 50 -0.97 14.84 29.71
N SER A 51 -1.35 13.58 29.97
CA SER A 51 -2.17 13.18 31.12
C SER A 51 -1.43 13.24 32.47
N SER A 52 -0.11 13.52 32.49
CA SER A 52 0.71 13.83 33.68
C SER A 52 0.79 12.75 34.78
N THR A 53 0.39 11.51 34.49
CA THR A 53 0.42 10.36 35.43
C THR A 53 1.65 9.46 35.28
N LEU A 54 2.46 9.67 34.24
CA LEU A 54 3.60 8.83 33.88
C LEU A 54 4.80 9.01 34.83
N ILE A 55 5.36 7.90 35.32
CA ILE A 55 6.68 7.85 35.95
C ILE A 55 7.77 7.80 34.87
N LEU A 56 7.52 7.12 33.75
CA LEU A 56 8.45 6.87 32.64
C LEU A 56 8.45 7.96 31.57
N VAL A 57 8.32 9.23 31.97
CA VAL A 57 8.23 10.39 31.06
C VAL A 57 9.38 10.46 30.05
N SER A 58 10.62 10.21 30.50
CA SER A 58 11.80 10.26 29.62
C SER A 58 11.74 9.18 28.54
N LEU A 59 11.37 7.96 28.92
CA LEU A 59 11.22 6.84 28.00
C LEU A 59 10.12 7.12 26.96
N CYS A 60 8.95 7.59 27.40
CA CYS A 60 7.85 7.96 26.50
C CYS A 60 8.29 9.04 25.48
N LYS A 61 8.98 10.10 25.92
CA LYS A 61 9.55 11.11 25.01
C LYS A 61 10.55 10.52 24.01
N THR A 62 11.40 9.59 24.45
CA THR A 62 12.34 8.89 23.57
C THR A 62 11.63 7.99 22.57
N LEU A 63 10.56 7.29 22.97
CA LEU A 63 9.75 6.44 22.09
C LEU A 63 9.04 7.29 21.02
N ILE A 64 8.40 8.40 21.40
CA ILE A 64 7.79 9.34 20.45
C ILE A 64 8.83 9.84 19.45
N SER A 65 9.99 10.31 19.95
CA SER A 65 11.04 10.88 19.12
C SER A 65 11.65 9.86 18.14
N SER A 66 11.97 8.66 18.64
CA SER A 66 12.55 7.58 17.83
C SER A 66 11.56 7.08 16.78
N ARG A 67 10.27 7.03 17.10
CA ARG A 67 9.23 6.64 16.15
C ARG A 67 9.03 7.67 15.05
N LYS A 68 8.87 8.96 15.41
CA LYS A 68 8.74 10.05 14.44
C LYS A 68 9.93 10.07 13.47
N ALA A 69 11.15 9.84 13.98
CA ALA A 69 12.34 9.73 13.15
C ALA A 69 12.35 8.47 12.24
N ARG A 70 12.06 7.29 12.80
CA ARG A 70 12.13 6.00 12.07
C ARG A 70 11.07 5.89 10.96
N PHE A 71 9.88 6.40 11.22
CA PHE A 71 8.75 6.35 10.30
C PHE A 71 8.51 7.68 9.58
N SER A 72 9.50 8.59 9.52
CA SER A 72 9.32 9.99 9.15
C SER A 72 8.49 10.25 7.88
N GLY A 73 8.57 9.40 6.85
CA GLY A 73 7.76 9.54 5.64
C GLY A 73 6.26 9.37 5.87
N LEU A 74 5.85 8.60 6.88
CA LEU A 74 4.44 8.37 7.18
C LEU A 74 3.79 9.56 7.92
N PRO A 75 4.22 10.00 9.12
CA PRO A 75 3.62 11.16 9.80
C PRO A 75 3.66 12.44 8.96
N ARG A 76 4.69 12.64 8.12
CA ARG A 76 4.77 13.78 7.18
C ARG A 76 3.62 13.80 6.17
N GLN A 77 3.11 12.64 5.76
CA GLN A 77 1.96 12.59 4.87
C GLN A 77 0.68 13.16 5.52
N PHE A 78 0.63 13.16 6.85
CA PHE A 78 -0.45 13.69 7.70
C PHE A 78 -0.09 15.01 8.39
N GLU A 79 0.99 15.68 7.97
CA GLU A 79 1.42 16.99 8.51
C GLU A 79 1.74 16.98 10.01
N ILE A 80 2.06 15.80 10.54
CA ILE A 80 2.57 15.67 11.89
C ILE A 80 4.02 16.15 11.89
N ASP A 81 4.37 16.99 12.86
CA ASP A 81 5.73 17.50 13.00
C ASP A 81 6.71 16.35 13.30
N VAL A 82 7.80 16.31 12.54
CA VAL A 82 8.83 15.27 12.63
C VAL A 82 10.17 15.95 12.86
N PRO A 83 10.94 15.55 13.90
CA PRO A 83 12.23 16.13 14.16
C PRO A 83 13.18 15.96 12.97
N ASN A 84 13.71 17.08 12.47
CA ASN A 84 14.75 17.10 11.44
C ASN A 84 16.11 16.75 12.07
N ASN A 85 16.33 15.46 12.37
CA ASN A 85 17.61 14.94 12.85
C ASN A 85 18.26 14.01 11.82
N SER A 86 19.51 13.61 12.05
CA SER A 86 20.27 12.71 11.17
C SER A 86 19.65 11.32 10.99
N TYR A 87 18.72 10.93 11.86
CA TYR A 87 17.97 9.68 11.78
C TYR A 87 16.68 9.80 10.95
N CYS A 88 16.30 11.00 10.54
CA CYS A 88 15.14 11.25 9.70
C CYS A 88 15.41 10.71 8.28
N MET A 89 14.86 9.54 7.99
CA MET A 89 14.94 8.91 6.68
C MET A 89 13.72 9.31 5.87
N SER A 90 13.73 10.53 5.30
CA SER A 90 12.56 11.18 4.69
C SER A 90 11.83 10.37 3.62
N GLU A 91 12.51 9.41 2.99
CA GLU A 91 11.94 8.54 1.96
C GLU A 91 11.28 7.27 2.53
N ARG A 92 11.67 6.84 3.75
CA ARG A 92 11.13 5.60 4.34
C ARG A 92 9.68 5.80 4.78
N PHE A 93 8.84 4.84 4.40
CA PHE A 93 7.40 4.84 4.69
C PHE A 93 6.63 6.04 4.08
N ALA A 94 7.19 6.69 3.06
CA ALA A 94 6.54 7.76 2.29
C ALA A 94 5.65 7.24 1.15
N ASP A 95 5.64 5.92 0.92
CA ASP A 95 4.91 5.31 -0.18
C ASP A 95 3.38 5.37 0.02
N ALA A 96 2.67 5.56 -1.09
CA ALA A 96 1.21 5.63 -1.11
C ALA A 96 0.54 4.33 -0.59
N ILE A 97 1.25 3.21 -0.56
CA ILE A 97 0.74 1.94 0.01
C ILE A 97 0.25 2.11 1.44
N PHE A 98 0.93 2.94 2.25
CA PHE A 98 0.57 3.13 3.65
C PHE A 98 -0.67 4.00 3.85
N ILE A 99 -1.12 4.72 2.82
CA ILE A 99 -2.38 5.45 2.84
C ILE A 99 -3.49 4.65 2.16
N ILE A 100 -3.17 4.01 1.02
CA ILE A 100 -4.15 3.31 0.20
C ILE A 100 -4.58 1.99 0.84
N SER A 101 -3.67 1.21 1.45
CA SER A 101 -4.03 -0.09 2.03
C SER A 101 -5.03 0.02 3.18
N PRO A 102 -4.83 0.90 4.19
CA PRO A 102 -5.82 1.08 5.26
C PRO A 102 -7.17 1.61 4.76
N LEU A 103 -7.17 2.41 3.69
CA LEU A 103 -8.39 2.90 3.07
C LEU A 103 -9.20 1.77 2.43
N LEU A 104 -8.51 0.87 1.71
CA LEU A 104 -9.12 -0.28 1.04
C LEU A 104 -9.56 -1.37 2.02
N ASP A 105 -9.07 -1.34 3.26
CA ASP A 105 -9.51 -2.24 4.31
C ASP A 105 -10.86 -1.75 4.88
N PRO A 106 -11.94 -2.55 4.75
CA PRO A 106 -13.27 -2.17 5.21
C PRO A 106 -13.37 -1.91 6.71
N ARG A 107 -12.45 -2.48 7.51
CA ARG A 107 -12.42 -2.29 8.98
C ARG A 107 -11.97 -0.89 9.38
N PHE A 108 -11.06 -0.30 8.61
CA PHE A 108 -10.47 1.00 8.94
C PHE A 108 -11.06 2.13 8.11
N LYS A 109 -11.09 1.99 6.77
CA LYS A 109 -11.44 3.07 5.84
C LYS A 109 -10.75 4.39 6.23
N LEU A 110 -11.52 5.34 6.77
CA LEU A 110 -11.04 6.63 7.28
C LEU A 110 -11.12 6.77 8.82
N LEU A 111 -11.65 5.78 9.53
CA LEU A 111 -11.89 5.81 10.99
C LEU A 111 -10.60 5.97 11.79
N TRP A 112 -9.50 5.39 11.32
CA TRP A 112 -8.19 5.49 11.98
C TRP A 112 -7.58 6.90 11.93
N LEU A 113 -8.14 7.80 11.11
CA LEU A 113 -7.72 9.21 11.03
C LEU A 113 -8.50 10.09 12.03
N ASN A 114 -9.33 9.54 12.90
CA ASN A 114 -10.25 10.31 13.74
C ASN A 114 -9.56 11.35 14.63
N ASN A 115 -8.36 11.04 15.12
CA ASN A 115 -7.56 11.91 16.00
C ASN A 115 -6.90 13.10 15.26
N LEU A 116 -6.94 13.13 13.92
CA LEU A 116 -6.42 14.24 13.13
C LEU A 116 -7.43 15.39 13.02
N ASP A 117 -6.91 16.59 12.77
CA ASP A 117 -7.76 17.75 12.48
C ASP A 117 -8.52 17.58 11.14
N THR A 118 -9.71 18.17 11.08
CA THR A 118 -10.62 18.09 9.93
C THR A 118 -9.96 18.58 8.64
N VAL A 119 -9.15 19.65 8.73
CA VAL A 119 -8.43 20.21 7.57
C VAL A 119 -7.38 19.24 7.04
N VAL A 120 -6.73 18.48 7.92
CA VAL A 120 -5.74 17.47 7.55
C VAL A 120 -6.44 16.28 6.88
N LYS A 121 -7.56 15.80 7.44
CA LYS A 121 -8.34 14.70 6.84
C LYS A 121 -8.76 15.01 5.40
N MET A 122 -9.25 16.23 5.15
CA MET A 122 -9.66 16.67 3.80
C MET A 122 -8.48 16.65 2.81
N ARG A 123 -7.30 17.09 3.23
CA ARG A 123 -6.10 17.07 2.39
C ARG A 123 -5.59 15.66 2.12
N VAL A 124 -5.66 14.77 3.11
CA VAL A 124 -5.32 13.35 2.94
C VAL A 124 -6.28 12.69 1.94
N LEU A 125 -7.58 12.97 2.06
CA LEU A 125 -8.57 12.47 1.12
C LEU A 125 -8.30 12.95 -0.32
N GLU A 126 -7.89 14.19 -0.50
CA GLU A 126 -7.50 14.70 -1.81
C GLU A 126 -6.23 14.03 -2.35
N LYS A 127 -5.23 13.78 -1.50
CA LYS A 127 -4.04 12.99 -1.88
C LYS A 127 -4.42 11.56 -2.30
N ILE A 128 -5.38 10.96 -1.63
CA ILE A 128 -5.91 9.64 -1.98
C ILE A 128 -6.58 9.69 -3.36
N ARG A 129 -7.52 10.62 -3.56
CA ARG A 129 -8.25 10.76 -4.82
C ARG A 129 -7.31 10.98 -6.00
N THR A 130 -6.32 11.87 -5.84
CA THR A 130 -5.30 12.12 -6.87
C THR A 130 -4.42 10.90 -7.13
N ALA A 131 -4.00 10.16 -6.09
CA ALA A 131 -3.25 8.91 -6.24
C ALA A 131 -4.06 7.84 -6.99
N PHE A 132 -5.36 7.74 -6.69
CA PHE A 132 -6.28 6.80 -7.31
C PHE A 132 -6.48 7.10 -8.80
N VAL A 133 -6.75 8.35 -9.16
CA VAL A 133 -6.86 8.79 -10.56
C VAL A 133 -5.53 8.57 -11.31
N ARG A 134 -4.39 8.91 -10.68
CA ARG A 134 -3.06 8.70 -11.27
C ARG A 134 -2.78 7.22 -11.53
N PHE A 135 -3.18 6.33 -10.63
CA PHE A 135 -3.01 4.89 -10.80
C PHE A 135 -3.75 4.38 -12.03
N PHE A 136 -5.04 4.68 -12.16
CA PHE A 136 -5.82 4.23 -13.31
C PHE A 136 -5.40 4.91 -14.60
N SER A 137 -4.96 6.18 -14.56
CA SER A 137 -4.35 6.85 -15.72
C SER A 137 -3.14 6.08 -16.26
N LYS A 138 -2.29 5.59 -15.34
CA LYS A 138 -1.12 4.79 -15.69
C LYS A 138 -1.54 3.42 -16.24
N LEU A 139 -2.57 2.80 -15.66
CA LEU A 139 -3.08 1.50 -16.12
C LEU A 139 -3.65 1.59 -17.54
N THR A 140 -4.47 2.61 -17.83
CA THR A 140 -5.01 2.86 -19.18
C THR A 140 -3.92 3.16 -20.20
N PHE A 141 -2.81 3.77 -19.79
CA PHE A 141 -1.68 4.02 -20.66
C PHE A 141 -0.98 2.72 -21.08
N TYR A 142 -0.76 1.79 -20.14
CA TYR A 142 -0.12 0.51 -20.46
C TYR A 142 -1.01 -0.39 -21.34
N THR A 143 -2.32 -0.42 -21.11
CA THR A 143 -3.22 -1.25 -21.92
C THR A 143 -3.36 -0.73 -23.34
N ALA A 144 -3.32 0.59 -23.55
CA ALA A 144 -3.34 1.19 -24.88
C ALA A 144 -2.08 0.87 -25.71
N HIS A 145 -0.91 0.78 -25.06
CA HIS A 145 0.34 0.48 -25.75
C HIS A 145 0.52 -1.00 -26.13
N ASN A 146 -0.05 -1.92 -25.35
CA ASN A 146 0.08 -3.36 -25.61
C ASN A 146 -0.92 -3.90 -26.65
N VAL A 147 -2.05 -3.21 -26.89
CA VAL A 147 -3.06 -3.62 -27.89
C VAL A 147 -2.63 -3.27 -29.32
N GLY A 148 -1.60 -2.42 -29.51
CA GLY A 148 -1.09 -2.03 -30.83
C GLY A 148 -0.10 -3.00 -31.49
N ALA A 149 0.24 -4.13 -30.85
CA ALA A 149 1.27 -5.05 -31.34
C ALA A 149 0.75 -6.29 -32.10
N ASP A 150 -0.54 -6.63 -31.99
CA ASP A 150 -1.07 -7.93 -32.46
C ASP A 150 -2.20 -7.81 -33.50
N THR A 151 -2.12 -6.86 -34.45
CA THR A 151 -3.01 -6.87 -35.62
C THR A 151 -2.28 -6.55 -36.91
N SER A 152 -1.47 -7.50 -37.35
CA SER A 152 -1.18 -7.69 -38.77
C SER A 152 -1.36 -9.16 -39.08
N ASN A 153 -2.48 -9.52 -39.70
CA ASN A 153 -2.52 -10.38 -40.89
C ASN A 153 -3.94 -10.50 -41.47
N THR A 154 -3.98 -10.36 -42.80
CA THR A 154 -4.99 -10.85 -43.76
C THR A 154 -6.27 -10.01 -43.95
N THR A 155 -6.34 -9.24 -45.04
CA THR A 155 -7.09 -9.59 -46.28
C THR A 155 -7.00 -8.47 -47.33
N GLU A 156 -6.31 -8.80 -48.42
CA GLU A 156 -6.64 -8.59 -49.85
C GLU A 156 -7.35 -7.31 -50.36
N SER A 157 -6.58 -6.57 -51.17
CA SER A 157 -6.84 -5.97 -52.49
C SER A 157 -8.28 -5.80 -53.03
N THR A 158 -8.62 -4.56 -53.43
CA THR A 158 -9.22 -4.24 -54.76
C THR A 158 -8.98 -2.77 -55.15
N ASP A 159 -8.51 -2.58 -56.38
CA ASP A 159 -8.28 -1.32 -57.09
C ASP A 159 -9.56 -0.53 -57.44
N ALA A 160 -9.48 0.82 -57.45
CA ALA A 160 -10.07 1.68 -58.49
C ALA A 160 -9.59 3.16 -58.43
N PHE A 161 -9.22 3.65 -59.61
CA PHE A 161 -8.67 4.94 -60.10
C PHE A 161 -9.78 6.04 -60.20
N VAL A 162 -9.66 7.38 -60.02
CA VAL A 162 -9.00 8.50 -60.78
C VAL A 162 -9.28 9.82 -60.00
N GLY A 163 -8.30 10.68 -59.64
CA GLY A 163 -7.88 11.94 -60.33
C GLY A 163 -8.43 13.22 -59.63
N THR A 164 -7.79 14.39 -59.51
CA THR A 164 -6.57 14.99 -60.08
C THR A 164 -6.26 16.32 -59.33
N LYS A 165 -4.98 16.54 -58.94
CA LYS A 165 -4.24 17.83 -58.72
C LYS A 165 -4.73 18.79 -57.61
N ASP A 166 -3.91 19.44 -56.78
CA ASP A 166 -2.62 20.13 -57.01
C ASP A 166 -1.67 20.11 -55.79
N ASN A 167 -0.40 20.36 -56.11
CA ASN A 167 0.77 20.46 -55.24
C ASN A 167 0.67 21.54 -54.15
N ASP A 168 0.93 21.16 -52.89
CA ASP A 168 1.93 21.88 -52.10
C ASP A 168 2.70 20.87 -51.22
N SER A 169 3.94 20.63 -51.64
CA SER A 169 4.90 19.80 -50.94
C SER A 169 5.42 20.54 -49.71
N SER A 170 4.69 20.44 -48.61
CA SER A 170 5.33 20.37 -47.30
C SER A 170 4.96 19.04 -46.66
N THR A 171 5.80 18.03 -46.89
CA THR A 171 5.87 16.86 -46.02
C THR A 171 6.27 17.36 -44.63
N LYS A 172 5.31 17.87 -43.86
CA LYS A 172 5.50 18.16 -42.45
C LYS A 172 5.91 16.82 -41.84
N ARG A 173 7.16 16.75 -41.41
CA ARG A 173 7.69 15.59 -40.70
C ARG A 173 6.69 15.26 -39.60
N LYS A 174 6.18 14.02 -39.59
CA LYS A 174 5.43 13.50 -38.45
C LYS A 174 6.28 13.80 -37.21
N SER A 175 5.70 14.48 -36.23
CA SER A 175 6.38 14.91 -34.99
C SER A 175 7.32 13.81 -34.49
N LEU A 176 8.48 14.17 -33.94
CA LEU A 176 9.48 13.22 -33.41
C LEU A 176 8.90 12.21 -32.41
N PHE A 177 7.74 12.52 -31.82
CA PHE A 177 6.99 11.62 -30.95
C PHE A 177 5.50 11.60 -31.31
N PRO A 178 5.07 10.89 -32.38
CA PRO A 178 3.65 10.76 -32.72
C PRO A 178 2.88 10.06 -31.57
N TYR A 179 3.55 9.10 -30.92
CA TYR A 179 3.06 8.34 -29.77
C TYR A 179 2.87 9.17 -28.49
N PHE A 180 3.45 10.38 -28.40
CA PHE A 180 3.23 11.26 -27.24
C PHE A 180 1.86 11.95 -27.29
N ASN A 181 1.27 12.04 -28.48
CA ASN A 181 0.02 12.75 -28.72
C ASN A 181 -1.19 11.80 -28.84
N GLU A 182 -0.99 10.50 -29.00
CA GLU A 182 -2.04 9.46 -28.97
C GLU A 182 -2.34 8.94 -27.56
N THR A 183 -2.07 9.74 -26.53
CA THR A 183 -2.57 9.42 -25.19
C THR A 183 -4.09 9.57 -25.22
N LYS A 184 -4.85 8.47 -25.15
CA LYS A 184 -6.23 8.49 -24.63
C LYS A 184 -6.15 9.03 -23.20
N ARG A 185 -6.22 10.35 -23.06
CA ARG A 185 -6.33 11.02 -21.77
C ARG A 185 -7.62 10.53 -21.15
N ILE A 186 -7.57 10.08 -19.90
CA ILE A 186 -8.78 9.81 -19.12
C ILE A 186 -9.71 11.01 -19.30
N THR A 187 -10.89 10.76 -19.88
CA THR A 187 -11.88 11.82 -20.09
C THR A 187 -12.35 12.34 -18.74
N SER A 188 -12.86 13.58 -18.68
CA SER A 188 -13.42 14.10 -17.43
C SER A 188 -14.50 13.17 -16.86
N ASP A 189 -15.24 12.49 -17.74
CA ASP A 189 -16.28 11.51 -17.40
C ASP A 189 -15.70 10.26 -16.71
N ASP A 190 -14.56 9.74 -17.19
CA ASP A 190 -13.89 8.59 -16.58
C ASP A 190 -13.35 8.89 -15.18
N LYS A 191 -12.79 10.09 -14.95
CA LYS A 191 -12.35 10.54 -13.63
C LYS A 191 -13.50 10.56 -12.63
N SER A 192 -14.65 11.10 -13.04
CA SER A 192 -15.84 11.15 -12.20
C SER A 192 -16.32 9.75 -11.82
N LYS A 193 -16.35 8.81 -12.77
CA LYS A 193 -16.69 7.40 -12.48
C LYS A 193 -15.72 6.74 -11.50
N ILE A 194 -14.42 7.03 -11.63
CA ILE A 194 -13.38 6.53 -10.72
C ILE A 194 -13.65 7.01 -9.29
N LEU A 195 -13.96 8.31 -9.11
CA LEU A 195 -14.18 8.90 -7.80
C LEU A 195 -15.54 8.51 -7.20
N MET A 196 -16.58 8.38 -8.03
CA MET A 196 -17.89 7.90 -7.58
C MET A 196 -17.83 6.49 -7.00
N GLU A 197 -17.06 5.59 -7.60
CA GLU A 197 -16.85 4.24 -7.06
C GLU A 197 -16.18 4.28 -5.68
N LEU A 198 -15.15 5.12 -5.53
CA LEU A 198 -14.46 5.33 -4.26
C LEU A 198 -15.38 5.91 -3.20
N ASP A 199 -16.13 6.96 -3.52
CA ASP A 199 -17.05 7.62 -2.59
C ASP A 199 -18.19 6.67 -2.17
N ALA A 200 -18.72 5.87 -3.10
CA ALA A 200 -19.73 4.85 -2.80
C ALA A 200 -19.22 3.79 -1.82
N TYR A 201 -17.96 3.35 -1.97
CA TYR A 201 -17.34 2.40 -1.04
C TYR A 201 -17.09 3.01 0.35
N LEU A 202 -16.69 4.29 0.41
CA LEU A 202 -16.47 4.99 1.69
C LEU A 202 -17.77 5.18 2.49
N CYS A 203 -18.90 5.29 1.81
CA CYS A 203 -20.22 5.37 2.44
C CYS A 203 -20.81 4.01 2.83
N GLU A 204 -20.21 2.89 2.43
CA GLU A 204 -20.72 1.56 2.76
C GLU A 204 -20.54 1.24 4.26
N GLU A 205 -21.54 0.67 4.91
CA GLU A 205 -21.49 0.36 6.35
C GLU A 205 -20.79 -0.98 6.67
N SER A 206 -20.65 -1.87 5.69
CA SER A 206 -20.01 -3.18 5.90
C SER A 206 -18.52 -3.05 6.25
N CYS A 207 -18.12 -3.82 7.27
CA CYS A 207 -16.74 -3.91 7.77
C CYS A 207 -16.10 -5.30 7.54
N GLU A 208 -16.77 -6.19 6.82
CA GLU A 208 -16.24 -7.52 6.45
C GLU A 208 -14.93 -7.39 5.67
N GLU A 209 -13.89 -8.11 6.07
CA GLU A 209 -12.56 -8.03 5.44
C GLU A 209 -12.59 -8.40 3.95
N ASP A 210 -13.42 -9.38 3.59
CA ASP A 210 -13.58 -9.86 2.22
C ASP A 210 -14.55 -9.02 1.37
N LEU A 211 -14.99 -7.84 1.84
CA LEU A 211 -16.01 -7.03 1.17
C LEU A 211 -15.63 -6.72 -0.29
N LEU A 212 -14.40 -6.24 -0.54
CA LEU A 212 -13.95 -5.90 -1.88
C LEU A 212 -13.81 -7.14 -2.78
N PHE A 213 -13.50 -8.30 -2.21
CA PHE A 213 -13.40 -9.57 -2.94
C PHE A 213 -14.79 -10.13 -3.28
N SER A 214 -15.72 -10.02 -2.35
CA SER A 214 -17.12 -10.45 -2.52
C SER A 214 -17.88 -9.54 -3.49
N LYS A 215 -17.59 -8.23 -3.46
CA LYS A 215 -18.24 -7.21 -4.30
C LYS A 215 -17.42 -6.79 -5.50
N LYS A 216 -16.59 -7.68 -6.05
CA LYS A 216 -15.75 -7.42 -7.25
C LYS A 216 -16.51 -6.89 -8.47
N HIS A 217 -17.81 -7.21 -8.59
CA HIS A 217 -18.67 -6.74 -9.68
C HIS A 217 -19.20 -5.32 -9.45
N ILE A 218 -19.31 -4.89 -8.19
CA ILE A 218 -19.81 -3.57 -7.80
C ILE A 218 -18.64 -2.57 -7.76
N TYR A 219 -17.48 -3.01 -7.26
CA TYR A 219 -16.28 -2.20 -7.12
C TYR A 219 -15.09 -2.78 -7.91
N PRO A 220 -15.17 -2.86 -9.25
CA PRO A 220 -14.16 -3.53 -10.06
C PRO A 220 -12.80 -2.85 -10.02
N ARG A 221 -12.73 -1.53 -9.86
CA ARG A 221 -11.47 -0.78 -9.82
C ARG A 221 -10.85 -0.87 -8.43
N LEU A 222 -11.63 -0.72 -7.38
CA LEU A 222 -11.15 -0.92 -6.00
C LEU A 222 -10.68 -2.35 -5.79
N TYR A 223 -11.36 -3.35 -6.36
CA TYR A 223 -10.93 -4.75 -6.31
C TYR A 223 -9.53 -4.96 -6.90
N GLN A 224 -9.23 -4.36 -8.06
CA GLN A 224 -7.88 -4.44 -8.65
C GLN A 224 -6.80 -3.84 -7.75
N LEU A 225 -7.14 -2.78 -7.01
CA LEU A 225 -6.24 -2.16 -6.06
C LEU A 225 -6.11 -2.97 -4.77
N ALA A 226 -7.19 -3.58 -4.29
CA ALA A 226 -7.17 -4.50 -3.17
C ALA A 226 -6.20 -5.65 -3.44
N LEU A 227 -6.30 -6.29 -4.61
CA LEU A 227 -5.36 -7.33 -5.03
C LEU A 227 -3.90 -6.89 -5.06
N LYS A 228 -3.63 -5.60 -5.33
CA LYS A 228 -2.27 -5.07 -5.41
C LYS A 228 -1.69 -4.66 -4.06
N TYR A 229 -2.52 -4.08 -3.20
CA TYR A 229 -2.06 -3.42 -1.98
C TYR A 229 -2.32 -4.26 -0.72
N LEU A 230 -3.45 -4.98 -0.64
CA LEU A 230 -3.80 -5.80 0.53
C LEU A 230 -3.05 -7.14 0.57
N THR A 231 -2.54 -7.62 -0.57
CA THR A 231 -1.74 -8.85 -0.66
C THR A 231 -0.28 -8.66 -0.24
N VAL A 232 0.15 -7.42 -0.02
CA VAL A 232 1.51 -7.12 0.43
C VAL A 232 1.58 -7.38 1.93
N PRO A 233 2.46 -8.27 2.42
CA PRO A 233 2.64 -8.44 3.85
C PRO A 233 3.36 -7.23 4.45
N ALA A 234 2.96 -6.82 5.66
CA ALA A 234 3.61 -5.72 6.37
C ALA A 234 5.04 -6.06 6.81
N THR A 235 5.32 -7.34 7.08
CA THR A 235 6.60 -7.82 7.60
C THR A 235 7.03 -9.09 6.88
N LEU A 236 8.32 -9.42 7.00
CA LEU A 236 8.87 -10.69 6.52
C LEU A 236 8.72 -11.82 7.56
N ALA A 237 8.00 -11.59 8.65
CA ALA A 237 7.84 -12.55 9.74
C ALA A 237 7.30 -13.93 9.29
N PRO A 238 6.35 -14.04 8.33
CA PRO A 238 5.96 -15.33 7.78
C PRO A 238 7.13 -16.12 7.21
N PHE A 239 8.00 -15.44 6.45
CA PHE A 239 9.20 -16.06 5.90
C PHE A 239 10.20 -16.41 6.98
N GLU A 240 10.40 -15.54 7.98
CA GLU A 240 11.28 -15.83 9.13
C GLU A 240 10.83 -17.07 9.91
N ARG A 241 9.52 -17.30 10.07
CA ARG A 241 8.98 -18.52 10.67
C ARG A 241 9.34 -19.76 9.86
N VAL A 242 9.15 -19.71 8.54
CA VAL A 242 9.54 -20.81 7.64
C VAL A 242 11.06 -21.04 7.70
N PHE A 243 11.88 -19.99 7.66
CA PHE A 243 13.33 -20.11 7.74
C PHE A 243 13.82 -20.62 9.10
N SER A 244 13.16 -20.25 10.20
CA SER A 244 13.47 -20.76 11.54
C SER A 244 13.23 -22.27 11.61
N GLN A 245 12.12 -22.75 11.02
CA GLN A 245 11.82 -24.18 10.91
C GLN A 245 12.81 -24.90 9.97
N SER A 246 13.09 -24.33 8.81
CA SER A 246 14.09 -24.87 7.87
C SER A 246 15.51 -24.83 8.44
N GLY A 247 15.77 -23.97 9.43
CA GLY A 247 17.02 -23.91 10.18
C GLY A 247 17.34 -25.24 10.89
N PHE A 248 16.33 -26.04 11.25
CA PHE A 248 16.56 -27.40 11.77
C PHE A 248 17.08 -28.37 10.69
N LEU A 249 16.65 -28.21 9.43
CA LEU A 249 17.12 -29.00 8.29
C LEU A 249 18.54 -28.62 7.84
N MET A 250 18.94 -27.36 8.05
CA MET A 250 20.26 -26.84 7.68
C MET A 250 21.35 -27.10 8.73
N ARG A 251 21.04 -27.72 9.87
CA ARG A 251 22.05 -27.96 10.92
C ARG A 251 23.11 -28.98 10.45
N PRO A 252 24.41 -28.68 10.58
CA PRO A 252 25.49 -29.53 10.04
C PRO A 252 25.50 -30.97 10.55
N HIS A 253 24.95 -31.20 11.74
CA HIS A 253 25.16 -32.46 12.46
C HIS A 253 24.20 -33.59 12.06
N ARG A 254 23.10 -33.32 11.34
CA ARG A 254 22.07 -34.36 11.07
C ARG A 254 21.50 -34.42 9.64
N ALA A 255 21.89 -33.52 8.72
CA ALA A 255 21.35 -33.54 7.36
C ALA A 255 22.42 -33.18 6.31
N SER A 256 22.75 -34.14 5.44
CA SER A 256 23.50 -33.92 4.20
C SER A 256 22.51 -33.55 3.07
N LEU A 257 21.68 -32.53 3.31
CA LEU A 257 20.76 -32.05 2.29
C LEU A 257 21.46 -31.01 1.42
N THR A 258 21.36 -31.18 0.10
CA THR A 258 21.81 -30.15 -0.83
C THR A 258 20.91 -28.92 -0.72
N ALA A 259 21.44 -27.74 -1.05
CA ALA A 259 20.67 -26.49 -1.03
C ALA A 259 19.36 -26.59 -1.84
N LYS A 260 19.38 -27.34 -2.96
CA LYS A 260 18.20 -27.61 -3.78
C LYS A 260 17.12 -28.37 -3.01
N ASN A 261 17.48 -29.41 -2.28
CA ASN A 261 16.52 -30.22 -1.52
C ASN A 261 15.94 -29.42 -0.35
N VAL A 262 16.73 -28.58 0.32
CA VAL A 262 16.19 -27.73 1.39
C VAL A 262 15.24 -26.67 0.86
N CYS A 263 15.51 -26.10 -0.32
CA CYS A 263 14.59 -25.18 -0.98
C CYS A 263 13.23 -25.85 -1.29
N VAL A 264 13.25 -27.04 -1.89
CA VAL A 264 12.02 -27.80 -2.19
C VAL A 264 11.26 -28.16 -0.91
N LEU A 265 11.94 -28.64 0.12
CA LEU A 265 11.31 -28.98 1.40
C LEU A 265 10.72 -27.75 2.11
N SER A 266 11.39 -26.60 2.04
CA SER A 266 10.87 -25.35 2.59
C SER A 266 9.63 -24.88 1.84
N PHE A 267 9.60 -25.04 0.51
CA PHE A 267 8.44 -24.72 -0.32
C PHE A 267 7.24 -25.63 -0.02
N LEU A 268 7.45 -26.96 0.01
CA LEU A 268 6.39 -27.91 0.35
C LEU A 268 5.83 -27.66 1.75
N LYS A 269 6.70 -27.32 2.70
CA LYS A 269 6.26 -27.01 4.06
C LYS A 269 5.39 -25.75 4.12
N TRP A 270 5.70 -24.75 3.30
CA TRP A 270 4.89 -23.53 3.21
C TRP A 270 3.50 -23.84 2.61
N ASP A 271 3.44 -24.66 1.57
CA ASP A 271 2.18 -25.07 0.90
C ASP A 271 1.28 -25.88 1.85
N GLU A 272 1.85 -26.86 2.58
CA GLU A 272 1.10 -27.67 3.57
C GLU A 272 0.56 -26.86 4.76
N CYS A 273 1.15 -25.71 5.08
CA CYS A 273 0.71 -24.86 6.19
C CYS A 273 -0.51 -23.99 5.85
N GLY A 274 -1.06 -24.06 4.63
CA GLY A 274 -2.37 -23.49 4.29
C GLY A 274 -2.40 -21.97 4.13
N CYS A 275 -1.29 -21.34 3.76
CA CYS A 275 -1.22 -19.89 3.49
C CYS A 275 -1.42 -19.59 1.99
N GLY A 276 -2.51 -20.10 1.39
CA GLY A 276 -2.91 -19.85 0.00
C GLY A 276 -4.26 -19.16 -0.08
#